data_AF-A0A7Y3G271-F1
#
_entry.id   AF-A0A7Y3G271-F1
#
_cell.length_a   1.000
_cell.length_b   1.000
_cell.length_c   1.000
_cell.angle_alpha   90.00
_cell.angle_beta   90.00
_cell.angle_gamma   90.00
#
_symmetry.space_group_name_H-M   'P 1'
#
loop_
_entity.id
_entity.type
_entity.pdbx_description
1 polymer ?
#
loop_
_entity_poly.entity_id
_entity_poly.type
_entity_poly.pdbx_seq_one_letter_code
_entity_poly.pdbx_strand_id
1 'polypeptide(L)' 'MADICLMVEGQEDLTWERWFQMADAAEALGFGGLFPSDHLTALSGVSGRQALA' A
#
# COMPACT_ATOMS: atom_id res chain seq x y z
N MET A 1 -6.96 14.49 19.65
CA MET A 1 -7.07 13.06 19.25
C MET A 1 -6.20 12.89 18.01
N ALA A 2 -5.52 11.77 17.84
CA ALA A 2 -4.64 11.54 16.70
C ALA A 2 -5.37 10.74 15.62
N ASP A 3 -5.13 11.09 14.36
CA ASP A 3 -5.64 10.33 13.21
C ASP A 3 -4.74 9.11 12.95
N ILE A 4 -5.36 8.00 12.56
CA ILE A 4 -4.66 6.75 12.22
C ILE A 4 -4.68 6.58 10.71
N CYS A 5 -3.52 6.37 10.12
CA CYS A 5 -3.35 6.14 8.69
C CYS A 5 -2.72 4.77 8.42
N LEU A 6 -2.93 4.24 7.22
CA LEU A 6 -2.35 2.98 6.75
C LEU A 6 -1.16 3.26 5.81
N MET A 7 0.00 2.71 6.15
CA MET A 7 1.16 2.64 5.26
C MET A 7 1.21 1.24 4.65
N VAL A 8 1.39 1.15 3.33
CA VAL A 8 1.52 -0.11 2.60
C VAL A 8 2.92 -0.25 2.02
N GLU A 9 3.55 -1.40 2.21
CA GLU A 9 4.80 -1.74 1.53
C GLU A 9 4.53 -2.02 0.04
N GLY A 10 4.87 -1.06 -0.83
CA GLY A 10 4.45 -1.05 -2.23
C GLY A 10 5.21 -1.99 -3.16
N GLN A 11 6.34 -2.54 -2.71
CA GLN A 11 7.22 -3.41 -3.49
C GLN A 11 6.78 -4.88 -3.54
N GLU A 12 5.71 -5.25 -2.82
CA GLU A 12 5.30 -6.64 -2.62
C GLU A 12 3.89 -6.90 -3.19
N ASP A 13 3.81 -7.24 -4.48
CA ASP A 13 2.58 -7.60 -5.17
C ASP A 13 1.45 -6.56 -5.05
N LEU A 14 1.82 -5.28 -5.08
CA LEU A 14 0.86 -4.19 -5.08
C LEU A 14 0.40 -3.91 -6.51
N THR A 15 -0.81 -4.33 -6.87
CA THR A 15 -1.43 -3.97 -8.16
C THR A 15 -2.38 -2.79 -8.00
N TRP A 16 -2.76 -2.15 -9.11
CA TRP A 16 -3.78 -1.11 -9.09
C TRP A 16 -5.11 -1.57 -8.49
N GLU A 17 -5.56 -2.78 -8.84
CA GLU A 17 -6.82 -3.32 -8.32
C GLU A 17 -6.79 -3.47 -6.80
N ARG A 18 -5.68 -4.00 -6.25
CA ARG A 18 -5.50 -4.12 -4.80
C ARG A 18 -5.43 -2.76 -4.12
N TRP A 19 -4.75 -1.80 -4.75
CA TRP A 19 -4.64 -0.44 -4.23
C TRP A 19 -6.02 0.23 -4.10
N PHE A 20 -6.87 0.14 -5.13
CA PHE A 20 -8.22 0.70 -5.07
C PHE A 20 -9.10 -0.01 -4.03
N GLN A 21 -9.02 -1.34 -3.93
CA GLN A 21 -9.74 -2.08 -2.88
C GLN A 21 -9.35 -1.66 -1.46
N MET A 22 -8.05 -1.39 -1.24
CA MET A 22 -7.58 -0.88 0.05
C MET A 22 -8.02 0.56 0.30
N ALA A 23 -8.04 1.41 -0.72
CA ALA A 23 -8.53 2.79 -0.59
C ALA A 23 -10.00 2.80 -0.16
N ASP A 24 -10.87 2.04 -0.86
CA ASP A 24 -12.29 1.92 -0.53
C ASP A 24 -12.49 1.40 0.90
N ALA A 25 -11.71 0.40 1.31
CA ALA A 25 -11.79 -0.15 2.67
C ALA A 25 -11.28 0.84 3.73
N ALA A 26 -10.20 1.57 3.46
CA ALA A 26 -9.64 2.56 4.38
C ALA A 26 -10.64 3.68 4.66
N GLU A 27 -11.33 4.16 3.63
CA GLU A 27 -12.39 5.16 3.74
C GLU A 27 -13.60 4.60 4.52
N ALA A 28 -14.07 3.40 4.17
CA ALA A 28 -15.21 2.76 4.83
C ALA A 28 -14.98 2.51 6.34
N LEU A 29 -13.73 2.27 6.73
CA LEU A 29 -13.33 2.04 8.12
C LEU A 29 -12.93 3.32 8.86
N GLY A 30 -12.88 4.47 8.18
CA GLY A 30 -12.60 5.78 8.80
C GLY A 30 -11.12 6.04 9.10
N PHE A 31 -10.20 5.43 8.35
CA PHE A 31 -8.78 5.78 8.44
C PHE A 31 -8.53 7.18 7.87
N GLY A 32 -7.61 7.92 8.48
CA GLY A 32 -7.25 9.28 8.08
C GLY A 32 -6.44 9.36 6.79
N GLY A 33 -5.94 8.23 6.28
CA GLY A 33 -5.21 8.17 5.02
C GLY A 33 -4.64 6.79 4.70
N LEU A 34 -4.27 6.63 3.43
CA LEU A 34 -3.60 5.46 2.87
C LEU A 34 -2.43 5.96 2.00
N PHE A 35 -1.22 5.46 2.24
CA PHE A 35 -0.04 5.83 1.45
C PHE A 35 0.93 4.66 1.28
N PRO A 36 1.61 4.55 0.13
CA PRO A 36 2.64 3.53 -0.07
C PRO A 36 3.97 3.96 0.55
N SER A 37 4.85 3.00 0.83
CA SER A 37 6.28 3.28 1.04
C SER A 37 6.90 3.85 -0.25
N ASP A 38 7.99 4.61 -0.10
CA ASP A 38 8.74 5.21 -1.22
C ASP A 38 9.88 4.31 -1.73
N HIS A 39 9.98 3.09 -1.20
CA HIS A 39 11.02 2.14 -1.55
C HIS A 39 10.57 1.23 -2.69
N LEU A 40 11.42 1.10 -3.71
CA LEU A 40 11.14 0.31 -4.92
C LEU A 40 11.80 -1.08 -4.92
N THR A 41 12.51 -1.44 -3.84
CA THR A 41 13.28 -2.69 -3.74
C THR A 41 12.79 -3.57 -2.61
N ALA A 42 12.55 -4.85 -2.91
CA ALA A 42 12.19 -5.86 -1.93
C ALA A 42 13.28 -6.00 -0.84
N LEU A 43 12.84 -6.15 0.42
CA LEU A 43 13.72 -6.34 1.59
C LEU A 43 14.69 -7.53 1.43
N SER A 44 14.29 -8.54 0.66
CA SER A 44 15.04 -9.78 0.45
C SER A 44 15.68 -9.91 -0.94
N GLY A 45 15.62 -8.87 -1.79
CA GLY A 45 16.23 -8.90 -3.13
C GLY A 45 15.56 -9.86 -4.13
N VAL A 46 14.34 -10.33 -3.84
CA VAL A 46 13.58 -11.19 -4.75
C VAL A 46 13.14 -10.37 -5.97
N SER A 47 13.72 -10.67 -7.13
CA SER A 47 13.30 -10.08 -8.41
C SER A 47 12.02 -10.73 -8.90
N GLY A 48 11.06 -9.91 -9.38
CA GLY A 48 9.82 -10.38 -10.00
C GLY A 48 8.53 -9.91 -9.30
N ARG A 49 8.63 -9.34 -8.10
CA ARG A 49 7.48 -8.70 -7.45
C ARG A 49 7.30 -7.30 -8.01
N GLN A 50 6.08 -7.02 -8.46
CA GLN A 50 5.76 -5.74 -9.07
C GLN A 50 5.17 -4.82 -7.99
N ALA A 51 5.58 -3.56 -8.06
CA ALA A 51 4.78 -2.46 -7.55
C ALA A 51 3.63 -2.19 -8.52
N LEU A 52 2.91 -1.07 -8.34
CA LEU A 52 1.76 -0.67 -9.15
C LEU A 52 2.00 -0.93 -10.65
N ALA A 53 1.36 -1.98 -11.16
CA ALA A 53 1.43 -2.48 -12.54
C ALA A 53 0.03 -2.78 -13.06
#